data_AF-A0A0N8K0D9-F1
#
_entry.id   AF-A0A0N8K0D9-F1
#
_cell.length_a   1.000
_cell.length_b   1.000
_cell.length_c   1.000
_cell.angle_alpha   90.00
_cell.angle_beta   90.00
_cell.angle_gamma   90.00
#
_symmetry.space_group_name_H-M   'P 1'
#
loop_
_entity.id
_entity.type
_entity.pdbx_description
1 polymer ?
#
loop_
_entity_poly.entity_id
_entity_poly.type
_entity_poly.pdbx_seq_one_letter_code
_entity_poly.pdbx_strand_id
1 'polypeptide(L)'
;MRVLAPRLENGYVLDGGAICMELLTPRGWSSAYTVEAVMRQFAASLVKGQGRICRKAGKSKKAFSRKEAEATFKSLVKTHEKYGWVSPPISDG
;
A
#
# COMPACT_ATOMS: atom_id res chain seq x y z
N MET A 1 -7.21 5.14 1.61
CA MET A 1 -5.91 5.64 2.11
C MET A 1 -4.91 5.67 0.95
N ARG A 2 -4.00 6.67 0.88
CA ARG A 2 -2.92 6.72 -0.14
C ARG A 2 -1.72 7.51 0.39
N VAL A 3 -0.54 7.25 -0.17
CA VAL A 3 0.68 8.02 0.09
C VAL A 3 0.69 9.29 -0.76
N LEU A 4 1.02 10.43 -0.14
CA LEU A 4 1.16 11.71 -0.84
C LEU A 4 2.63 12.02 -1.16
N ALA A 5 3.50 11.93 -0.15
CA ALA A 5 4.93 12.18 -0.22
C ALA A 5 5.64 11.53 0.99
N PRO A 6 6.97 11.31 0.92
CA PRO A 6 7.79 11.32 -0.30
C PRO A 6 7.46 10.12 -1.20
N ARG A 7 8.06 10.04 -2.39
CA ARG A 7 7.96 8.81 -3.18
C ARG A 7 8.71 7.68 -2.47
N LEU A 8 8.05 6.53 -2.39
CA LEU A 8 8.59 5.32 -1.79
C LEU A 8 8.87 4.29 -2.88
N GLU A 9 9.94 3.53 -2.69
CA GLU A 9 10.25 2.28 -3.38
C GLU A 9 10.02 1.13 -2.40
N ASN A 10 9.42 0.04 -2.85
CA ASN A 10 8.98 -1.09 -2.03
C ASN A 10 7.94 -0.70 -0.94
N GLY A 11 7.88 -1.43 0.19
CA GLY A 11 6.99 -1.12 1.31
C GLY A 11 5.50 -1.32 1.01
N TYR A 12 5.17 -2.11 -0.01
CA TYR A 12 3.79 -2.30 -0.50
C TYR A 12 3.12 -1.01 -1.00
N VAL A 13 3.90 0.02 -1.33
CA VAL A 13 3.41 1.25 -1.96
C VAL A 13 3.60 1.13 -3.47
N LEU A 14 2.50 1.23 -4.21
CA LEU A 14 2.44 1.09 -5.65
C LEU A 14 2.35 2.45 -6.36
N ASP A 15 2.23 2.42 -7.68
CA ASP A 15 2.08 3.60 -8.52
C ASP A 15 0.93 4.50 -8.08
N GLY A 16 1.14 5.81 -8.27
CA GLY A 16 0.23 6.85 -7.77
C GLY A 16 0.15 6.99 -6.24
N GLY A 17 0.84 6.15 -5.47
CA GLY A 17 0.79 6.13 -4.01
C GLY A 17 -0.31 5.21 -3.46
N ALA A 18 -0.81 4.26 -4.26
CA ALA A 18 -1.72 3.23 -3.76
C ALA A 18 -1.00 2.28 -2.78
N ILE A 19 -1.74 1.70 -1.84
CA ILE A 19 -1.20 0.82 -0.79
C ILE A 19 -1.74 -0.59 -1.02
N CYS A 20 -0.85 -1.58 -1.10
CA CYS A 20 -1.17 -2.99 -1.28
C CYS A 20 -1.30 -3.70 0.06
N MET A 21 -2.47 -3.56 0.69
CA MET A 21 -2.80 -4.25 1.94
C MET A 21 -4.23 -4.78 1.89
N GLU A 22 -4.42 -6.04 2.26
CA GLU A 22 -5.74 -6.71 2.22
C GLU A 22 -6.78 -5.96 3.06
N LEU A 23 -6.40 -5.48 4.25
CA LEU A 23 -7.29 -4.75 5.15
C LEU A 23 -7.84 -3.46 4.55
N LEU A 24 -7.21 -2.91 3.52
CA LEU A 24 -7.68 -1.71 2.80
C LEU A 24 -8.57 -2.04 1.59
N THR A 25 -8.85 -3.32 1.34
CA THR A 25 -9.73 -3.78 0.27
C THR A 25 -11.12 -4.13 0.79
N PRO A 26 -12.16 -4.15 -0.08
CA PRO A 26 -13.52 -4.50 0.34
C PRO A 26 -13.62 -5.86 1.05
N ARG A 27 -12.73 -6.81 0.70
CA ARG A 27 -12.70 -8.15 1.30
C ARG A 27 -12.10 -8.16 2.71
N GLY A 28 -11.05 -7.38 2.95
CA GLY A 28 -10.32 -7.38 4.21
C GLY A 28 -10.73 -6.28 5.20
N TRP A 29 -11.47 -5.26 4.74
CA TRP A 29 -11.89 -4.14 5.57
C TRP A 29 -13.00 -4.53 6.55
N SER A 30 -12.88 -4.08 7.80
CA SER A 30 -13.92 -4.19 8.83
C SER A 30 -14.11 -2.85 9.52
N SER A 31 -15.36 -2.47 9.81
CA SER A 31 -15.69 -1.27 10.58
C SER A 31 -15.19 -1.31 12.03
N ALA A 32 -14.79 -2.49 12.52
CA ALA A 32 -14.17 -2.65 13.82
C ALA A 32 -12.71 -2.12 13.86
N TYR A 33 -12.06 -1.93 12.71
CA TYR A 33 -10.71 -1.40 12.68
C TYR A 33 -10.66 0.07 13.04
N THR A 34 -9.89 0.38 14.08
CA THR A 34 -9.60 1.76 14.44
C THR A 34 -8.63 2.37 13.43
N VAL A 35 -8.78 3.67 13.19
CA VAL A 35 -7.84 4.42 12.32
C VAL A 35 -6.40 4.26 12.82
N GLU A 36 -6.22 4.25 14.14
CA GLU A 36 -4.91 4.03 14.76
C GLU A 36 -4.31 2.66 14.39
N ALA A 37 -5.08 1.57 14.51
CA ALA A 37 -4.61 0.24 14.16
C ALA A 37 -4.22 0.15 12.68
N VAL A 38 -5.02 0.74 11.79
CA VAL A 38 -4.73 0.81 10.34
C VAL A 38 -3.42 1.55 10.07
N MET A 39 -3.19 2.69 10.73
CA MET A 39 -1.96 3.45 10.58
C MET A 39 -0.74 2.69 11.12
N ARG A 40 -0.86 2.02 12.27
CA ARG A 40 0.19 1.19 12.85
C ARG A 40 0.54 0.00 11.95
N GLN A 41 -0.46 -0.70 11.42
CA GLN A 41 -0.26 -1.80 10.48
C GLN A 41 0.40 -1.33 9.17
N PHE A 42 0.01 -0.16 8.67
CA PHE A 42 0.66 0.44 7.51
C PHE A 42 2.14 0.80 7.80
N ALA A 43 2.44 1.38 8.95
CA ALA A 43 3.82 1.66 9.35
C ALA A 43 4.66 0.37 9.45
N ALA A 44 4.09 -0.69 10.03
CA ALA A 44 4.74 -2.00 10.09
C ALA A 44 4.95 -2.61 8.68
N SER A 45 3.97 -2.47 7.77
CA SER A 45 4.11 -2.98 6.40
C SER A 45 5.18 -2.26 5.61
N LEU A 46 5.41 -0.97 5.84
CA LEU A 46 6.51 -0.24 5.22
C LEU A 46 7.86 -0.86 5.60
N VAL A 47 8.06 -1.18 6.88
CA VAL A 47 9.30 -1.82 7.36
C VAL A 47 9.44 -3.23 6.80
N LYS A 48 8.38 -4.04 6.89
CA LYS A 48 8.33 -5.41 6.38
C LYS A 48 8.65 -5.48 4.88
N GLY A 49 8.06 -4.57 4.11
CA GLY A 49 8.30 -4.46 2.67
C GLY A 49 9.60 -3.75 2.32
N GLN A 50 10.49 -3.48 3.28
CA GLN A 50 11.77 -2.78 3.06
C GLN A 50 11.60 -1.45 2.31
N GLY A 51 10.55 -0.70 2.66
CA GLY A 51 10.20 0.58 2.06
C GLY A 51 11.33 1.61 2.20
N ARG A 52 11.72 2.23 1.09
CA ARG A 52 12.79 3.24 1.04
C ARG A 52 12.29 4.51 0.38
N ILE A 53 12.78 5.65 0.85
CA ILE A 53 12.56 6.93 0.16
C ILE A 53 13.33 6.89 -1.16
N CYS A 54 12.61 7.10 -2.26
CA CYS A 54 13.20 7.23 -3.59
C CYS A 54 13.97 8.56 -3.64
N ARG A 55 15.28 8.52 -3.35
CA ARG A 55 16.16 9.71 -3.39
C ARG A 55 16.55 10.13 -4.81
N LYS A 56 16.22 9.32 -5.83
CA LYS A 56 16.42 9.64 -7.26
C LYS A 56 15.40 10.66 -7.77
N ALA A 57 15.16 11.73 -7.00
CA ALA A 57 14.31 12.87 -7.37
C ALA A 57 15.03 13.84 -8.34
N GLY A 58 16.01 13.35 -9.10
CA GLY A 58 16.63 14.09 -10.18
C GLY A 58 15.84 13.90 -11.46
N LYS A 59 15.00 14.88 -11.81
CA LYS A 59 14.33 15.05 -13.11
C LYS A 59 13.38 13.90 -13.51
N SER A 60 12.07 14.11 -13.36
CA SER A 60 10.99 13.38 -14.07
C SER A 60 10.28 12.19 -13.38
N LYS A 61 10.09 12.18 -12.06
CA LYS A 61 8.98 11.41 -11.45
C LYS A 61 7.93 12.38 -10.90
N LYS A 62 6.78 12.50 -11.58
CA LYS A 62 5.62 13.31 -11.16
C LYS A 62 5.25 13.00 -9.71
N ALA A 63 4.70 13.95 -8.96
CA ALA A 63 4.16 13.67 -7.63
C ALA A 63 3.10 12.55 -7.69
N PHE A 64 2.92 11.81 -6.59
CA PHE A 64 1.82 10.85 -6.49
C PHE A 64 0.48 11.56 -6.67
N SER A 65 -0.38 11.01 -7.53
CA SER A 65 -1.66 11.61 -7.87
C SER A 65 -2.82 10.72 -7.44
N ARG A 66 -3.93 11.35 -7.06
CA ARG A 66 -5.16 10.63 -6.67
C ARG A 66 -5.67 9.73 -7.81
N LYS A 67 -5.68 10.24 -9.05
CA LYS A 67 -6.17 9.52 -10.23
C LYS A 67 -5.41 8.21 -10.47
N GLU A 68 -4.08 8.28 -10.36
CA GLU A 68 -3.21 7.12 -10.54
C GLU A 68 -3.37 6.12 -9.38
N ALA A 69 -3.43 6.60 -8.13
CA ALA A 69 -3.68 5.74 -6.97
C ALA A 69 -4.99 4.95 -7.08
N GLU A 70 -6.07 5.62 -7.52
CA GLU A 70 -7.39 5.00 -7.69
C GLU A 70 -7.39 3.95 -8.80
N ALA A 71 -6.69 4.21 -9.91
CA ALA A 71 -6.55 3.24 -11.00
C ALA A 71 -5.76 2.00 -10.55
N THR A 72 -4.62 2.22 -9.87
CA THR A 72 -3.79 1.14 -9.31
C THR A 72 -4.56 0.32 -8.29
N PHE A 73 -5.30 0.96 -7.39
CA PHE A 73 -6.13 0.28 -6.39
C PHE A 73 -7.21 -0.61 -7.05
N LYS A 74 -7.91 -0.11 -8.08
CA LYS A 74 -8.90 -0.91 -8.82
C LYS A 74 -8.28 -2.15 -9.46
N SER A 75 -7.08 -2.01 -10.03
CA SER A 75 -6.36 -3.15 -10.60
C SER A 75 -5.93 -4.16 -9.53
N LEU A 76 -5.41 -3.65 -8.41
CA LEU A 76 -4.98 -4.44 -7.26
C LEU A 76 -6.12 -5.30 -6.70
N VAL A 77 -7.29 -4.71 -6.47
CA VAL A 77 -8.46 -5.45 -5.96
C VAL A 77 -8.83 -6.57 -6.92
N LYS A 78 -8.94 -6.30 -8.23
CA LYS A 78 -9.26 -7.33 -9.23
C LYS A 78 -8.23 -8.47 -9.26
N THR A 79 -6.95 -8.14 -9.18
CA THR A 79 -5.88 -9.15 -9.16
C THR A 79 -6.01 -10.05 -7.92
N HIS A 80 -6.20 -9.47 -6.75
CA HIS A 80 -6.30 -10.24 -5.51
C HIS A 80 -7.64 -10.95 -5.30
N GLU A 81 -8.72 -10.50 -5.95
CA GLU A 81 -9.96 -11.28 -6.05
C GLU A 81 -9.76 -12.56 -6.88
N LYS A 82 -8.98 -12.47 -7.96
CA LYS A 82 -8.72 -13.59 -8.86
C LYS A 82 -7.70 -14.59 -8.30
N TYR A 83 -6.60 -14.10 -7.73
CA TYR A 83 -5.46 -14.92 -7.33
C TYR A 83 -5.32 -15.09 -5.81
N GLY A 84 -6.15 -14.42 -5.02
CA GLY A 84 -6.10 -14.45 -3.57
C GLY A 84 -5.04 -13.51 -2.97
N TRP A 85 -5.09 -13.41 -1.64
CA TRP A 85 -4.05 -12.78 -0.83
C TRP A 85 -3.16 -13.88 -0.25
N VAL A 86 -1.84 -13.68 -0.32
CA VAL A 86 -0.89 -14.63 0.28
C VAL A 86 -0.68 -14.19 1.72
N SER A 87 -1.02 -15.08 2.67
CA SER A 87 -0.73 -14.84 4.08
C SER A 87 0.78 -14.87 4.28
N PRO A 88 1.39 -13.84 4.90
CA PRO A 88 2.76 -13.98 5.36
C PRO A 88 2.86 -15.08 6.43
N PRO A 89 4.00 -15.77 6.55
CA PRO A 89 4.21 -16.85 7.52
C PRO A 89 4.04 -16.35 8.97
N ILE A 90 3.60 -17.27 9.84
CA ILE A 90 3.22 -17.03 11.24
C ILE A 90 4.36 -16.45 12.10
N SER A 91 5.62 -16.60 11.66
CA SER A 91 6.81 -16.08 12.35
C SER A 91 6.94 -14.55 12.39
N ASP A 92 6.03 -13.81 11.73
CA ASP A 92 6.02 -12.35 11.64
C ASP A 92 5.07 -11.66 12.66
N GLY A 93 4.64 -12.36 13.71
CA GLY A 93 3.73 -11.88 14.76
C GLY A 93 4.41 -11.59 16.09
#